data_AF-A0A0E2Z0S3-F1
#
_entry.id   AF-A0A0E2Z0S3-F1
#
_cell.length_a   1.000
_cell.length_b   1.000
_cell.length_c   1.000
_cell.angle_alpha   90.00
_cell.angle_beta   90.00
_cell.angle_gamma   90.00
#
_symmetry.space_group_name_H-M   'P 1'
#
loop_
_entity.id
_entity.type
_entity.pdbx_description
1 polymer ?
#
loop_
_entity_poly.entity_id
_entity_poly.type
_entity_poly.pdbx_seq_one_letter_code
_entity_poly.pdbx_strand_id
1 'polypeptide(L)'
;MDAGEVRVKDFLESKGLAPERFTKQEIRAGKTPDFRVLLNGDLQFFCEVKSSQESRWLDEQLENAEAGQLVGGSRNDLIFNRLASDVHQAISQFDAVNGEWEVPNVLALVNHDEMCGFNDVLAVVTGNFYAENGAAHPIYRQFSHGRIREEKRRIDLFIWLDDYKPHRLLFSQTNEGHHAKLLAGFGLLQDDITQIDS
;
A
#
# COMPACT_ATOMS: atom_id res chain seq x y z
N MET A 1 6.86 18.20 0.75
CA MET A 1 6.42 16.89 0.28
C MET A 1 7.62 16.00 0.47
N ASP A 2 7.48 14.87 1.14
CA ASP A 2 8.62 13.94 1.26
C ASP A 2 8.88 13.22 -0.08
N ALA A 3 10.00 12.49 -0.17
CA ALA A 3 10.40 11.85 -1.43
C ALA A 3 9.41 10.78 -1.91
N GLY A 4 8.74 10.07 -0.99
CA GLY A 4 7.74 9.06 -1.32
C GLY A 4 6.47 9.71 -1.88
N GLU A 5 5.97 10.75 -1.21
CA GLU A 5 4.84 11.56 -1.69
C GLU A 5 5.12 12.13 -3.09
N VAL A 6 6.34 12.66 -3.34
CA VAL A 6 6.73 13.17 -4.67
C VAL A 6 6.68 12.06 -5.72
N ARG A 7 7.24 10.89 -5.42
CA ARG A 7 7.25 9.75 -6.36
C ARG A 7 5.85 9.27 -6.71
N VAL A 8 4.95 9.20 -5.72
CA VAL A 8 3.54 8.84 -5.96
C VAL A 8 2.84 9.91 -6.78
N LYS A 9 3.07 11.19 -6.46
CA LYS A 9 2.53 12.30 -7.24
C LYS A 9 2.94 12.21 -8.71
N ASP A 10 4.23 12.03 -9.00
CA ASP A 10 4.74 11.94 -10.37
C ASP A 10 4.16 10.72 -11.10
N PHE A 11 4.01 9.58 -10.40
CA PHE A 11 3.35 8.40 -10.95
C PHE A 11 1.89 8.70 -11.33
N LEU A 12 1.11 9.32 -10.44
CA LEU A 12 -0.29 9.67 -10.70
C LEU A 12 -0.42 10.68 -11.86
N GLU A 13 0.42 11.71 -11.88
CA GLU A 13 0.46 12.70 -12.97
C GLU A 13 0.81 12.06 -14.32
N SER A 14 1.70 11.06 -14.33
CA SER A 14 2.02 10.29 -15.55
C SER A 14 0.83 9.50 -16.10
N LYS A 15 -0.21 9.28 -15.28
CA LYS A 15 -1.49 8.64 -15.67
C LYS A 15 -2.57 9.66 -16.04
N GLY A 16 -2.25 10.95 -16.09
CA GLY A 16 -3.20 12.02 -16.40
C GLY A 16 -4.08 12.43 -15.21
N LEU A 17 -3.76 11.95 -14.01
CA LEU A 17 -4.46 12.31 -12.77
C LEU A 17 -3.82 13.57 -12.15
N ALA A 18 -4.61 14.34 -11.41
CA ALA A 18 -4.17 15.53 -10.70
C ALA A 18 -4.22 15.28 -9.18
N PRO A 19 -3.11 14.85 -8.55
CA PRO A 19 -3.03 14.72 -7.10
C PRO A 19 -2.88 16.09 -6.44
N GLU A 20 -3.81 16.43 -5.57
CA GLU A 20 -3.81 17.67 -4.79
C GLU A 20 -3.65 17.35 -3.30
N ARG A 21 -2.82 18.14 -2.60
CA ARG A 21 -2.72 18.03 -1.14
C ARG A 21 -3.85 18.77 -0.46
N PHE A 22 -4.20 18.28 0.73
CA PHE A 22 -5.02 19.04 1.66
C PHE A 22 -4.30 20.33 2.08
N THR A 23 -5.07 21.39 2.30
CA THR A 23 -4.54 22.67 2.76
C THR A 23 -3.96 22.54 4.17
N LYS A 24 -3.10 23.47 4.55
CA LYS A 24 -2.55 23.52 5.92
C LYS A 24 -3.62 23.65 7.00
N GLN A 25 -4.78 24.23 6.67
CA GLN A 25 -5.89 24.36 7.62
C GLN A 25 -6.58 23.01 7.83
N GLU A 26 -6.85 22.27 6.75
CA GLU A 26 -7.46 20.93 6.81
C GLU A 26 -6.55 19.95 7.56
N ILE A 27 -5.25 19.93 7.26
CA ILE A 27 -4.26 19.07 7.94
C ILE A 27 -4.19 19.37 9.45
N ARG A 28 -4.41 20.64 9.85
CA ARG A 28 -4.43 21.02 11.27
C ARG A 28 -5.75 20.69 11.96
N ALA A 29 -6.84 20.60 11.20
CA ALA A 29 -8.17 20.30 11.72
C ALA A 29 -8.32 18.80 12.07
N GLY A 30 -7.55 17.92 11.42
CA GLY A 30 -7.58 16.50 11.73
C GLY A 30 -6.71 15.67 10.80
N LYS A 31 -6.98 14.37 10.85
CA LYS A 31 -6.39 13.38 9.94
C LYS A 31 -6.85 13.63 8.51
N THR A 32 -5.93 13.53 7.57
CA THR A 32 -6.20 13.64 6.13
C THR A 32 -5.27 12.67 5.41
N PRO A 33 -5.72 12.00 4.35
CA PRO A 33 -4.81 11.32 3.46
C PRO A 33 -3.91 12.33 2.75
N ASP A 34 -2.78 11.87 2.21
CA ASP A 34 -1.80 12.75 1.57
C ASP A 34 -2.35 13.49 0.34
N PHE A 35 -3.22 12.82 -0.43
CA PHE A 35 -3.80 13.36 -1.65
C PHE A 35 -5.32 13.15 -1.77
N ARG A 36 -5.97 14.16 -2.33
CA ARG A 36 -7.21 13.99 -3.11
C ARG A 36 -6.80 13.95 -4.58
N VAL A 37 -7.26 12.94 -5.32
CA VAL A 37 -6.80 12.74 -6.70
C VAL A 37 -7.95 12.99 -7.65
N LEU A 38 -7.76 13.93 -8.58
CA LEU A 38 -8.78 14.38 -9.51
C LEU A 38 -8.48 13.93 -10.95
N LEU A 39 -9.53 13.85 -11.76
CA LEU A 39 -9.44 13.74 -13.21
C LEU A 39 -10.40 14.76 -13.80
N ASN A 40 -9.90 15.68 -14.63
CA ASN A 40 -10.70 16.78 -15.20
C ASN A 40 -11.46 17.63 -14.16
N GLY A 41 -10.94 17.74 -12.94
CA GLY A 41 -11.56 18.48 -11.83
C GLY A 41 -12.54 17.66 -10.98
N ASP A 42 -12.86 16.43 -11.38
CA ASP A 42 -13.72 15.54 -10.61
C ASP A 42 -12.90 14.64 -9.66
N LEU A 43 -13.28 14.60 -8.38
CA LEU A 43 -12.65 13.73 -7.40
C LEU A 43 -12.80 12.26 -7.78
N GLN A 44 -11.67 11.61 -8.05
CA GLN A 44 -11.64 10.20 -8.40
C GLN A 44 -11.51 9.32 -7.15
N PHE A 45 -10.52 9.62 -6.30
CA PHE A 45 -10.22 8.83 -5.10
C PHE A 45 -9.38 9.63 -4.10
N PHE A 46 -9.28 9.13 -2.88
CA PHE A 46 -8.28 9.58 -1.90
C PHE A 46 -7.07 8.65 -1.92
N CYS A 47 -5.87 9.21 -1.76
CA CYS A 47 -4.64 8.45 -1.75
C CYS A 47 -3.77 8.77 -0.53
N GLU A 48 -3.44 7.72 0.23
CA GLU A 48 -2.45 7.77 1.32
C GLU A 48 -1.14 7.15 0.82
N VAL A 49 -0.02 7.76 1.18
CA VAL A 49 1.32 7.31 0.85
C VAL A 49 2.01 6.72 2.09
N LYS A 50 2.64 5.57 1.89
CA LYS A 50 3.51 4.94 2.89
C LYS A 50 4.84 4.60 2.23
N SER A 51 5.88 5.31 2.63
CA SER A 51 7.25 5.01 2.20
C SER A 51 7.90 4.10 3.24
N SER A 52 8.28 2.90 2.80
CA SER A 52 9.05 1.96 3.59
C SER A 52 10.54 2.28 3.43
N GLN A 53 11.16 2.78 4.51
CA GLN A 53 12.59 2.94 4.56
C GLN A 53 13.28 1.56 4.60
N GLU A 54 14.50 1.52 4.06
CA GLU A 54 15.40 0.39 4.17
C GLU A 54 15.58 0.03 5.65
N SER A 55 15.38 -1.24 5.98
CA SER A 55 15.33 -1.61 7.37
C SER A 55 16.72 -1.85 7.96
N ARG A 56 17.16 -0.92 8.80
CA ARG A 56 18.44 -0.99 9.54
C ARG A 56 18.48 -2.03 10.66
N TRP A 57 17.47 -2.89 10.82
CA TRP A 57 17.39 -3.84 11.93
C TRP A 57 18.59 -4.78 12.06
N LEU A 58 19.14 -5.22 10.93
CA LEU A 58 20.34 -6.07 10.95
C LEU A 58 21.57 -5.22 11.24
N ASP A 59 21.67 -4.03 10.64
CA ASP A 59 22.76 -3.08 10.88
C ASP A 59 22.82 -2.65 12.35
N GLU A 60 21.67 -2.34 12.96
CA GLU A 60 21.54 -2.02 14.39
C GLU A 60 21.94 -3.21 15.27
N GLN A 61 21.60 -4.44 14.90
CA GLN A 61 22.07 -5.62 15.63
C GLN A 61 23.58 -5.80 15.51
N LEU A 62 24.14 -5.56 14.33
CA LEU A 62 25.59 -5.61 14.08
C LEU A 62 26.33 -4.51 14.86
N GLU A 63 25.81 -3.29 14.86
CA GLU A 63 26.37 -2.15 15.60
C GLU A 63 26.36 -2.39 17.11
N ASN A 64 25.35 -3.10 17.63
CA ASN A 64 25.20 -3.41 19.05
C ASN A 64 25.75 -4.80 19.47
N ALA A 65 26.31 -5.57 18.54
CA ALA A 65 26.86 -6.90 18.82
C ALA A 65 28.22 -6.80 19.52
N GLU A 66 28.46 -7.67 20.51
CA GLU A 66 29.81 -7.84 21.05
C GLU A 66 30.74 -8.48 20.01
N ALA A 67 32.05 -8.22 20.12
CA ALA A 67 33.03 -8.78 19.20
C ALA A 67 33.02 -10.32 19.25
N GLY A 68 32.69 -10.96 18.12
CA GLY A 68 32.56 -12.41 18.00
C GLY A 68 31.15 -12.95 18.27
N GLN A 69 30.19 -12.09 18.63
CA GLN A 69 28.78 -12.46 18.73
C GLN A 69 28.17 -12.59 17.33
N LEU A 70 27.61 -13.76 17.03
CA LEU A 70 26.80 -13.95 15.84
C LEU A 70 25.45 -13.27 16.04
N VAL A 71 25.13 -12.32 15.18
CA VAL A 71 23.81 -11.68 15.10
C VAL A 71 23.15 -11.96 13.76
N GLY A 72 21.83 -12.09 13.78
CA GLY A 72 21.03 -12.58 12.65
C GLY A 72 20.12 -13.75 13.05
N GLY A 73 19.04 -13.95 12.29
CA GLY A 73 18.02 -14.98 12.56
C GLY A 73 16.85 -14.87 11.58
N SER A 74 15.92 -15.84 11.63
CA SER A 74 14.71 -15.80 10.79
C SER A 74 13.87 -14.57 11.14
N ARG A 75 13.82 -13.63 10.21
CA ARG A 75 13.12 -12.36 10.35
C ARG A 75 11.64 -12.55 10.06
N ASN A 76 10.92 -13.23 10.96
CA ASN A 76 9.63 -13.77 10.57
C ASN A 76 8.56 -12.71 10.30
N ASP A 77 8.56 -11.55 10.99
CA ASP A 77 7.30 -10.78 11.06
C ASP A 77 7.42 -9.26 10.92
N LEU A 78 8.60 -8.65 10.80
CA LEU A 78 8.72 -7.18 10.77
C LEU A 78 8.09 -6.56 9.52
N ILE A 79 8.31 -7.16 8.34
CA ILE A 79 7.75 -6.66 7.08
C ILE A 79 6.22 -6.79 7.10
N PHE A 80 5.69 -7.96 7.47
CA PHE A 80 4.24 -8.20 7.51
C PHE A 80 3.53 -7.33 8.57
N ASN A 81 4.12 -7.16 9.76
CA ASN A 81 3.58 -6.27 10.79
C ASN A 81 3.63 -4.80 10.35
N ARG A 82 4.70 -4.38 9.69
CA ARG A 82 4.83 -3.02 9.14
C ARG A 82 3.75 -2.77 8.10
N LEU A 83 3.62 -3.63 7.10
CA LEU A 83 2.59 -3.51 6.06
C LEU A 83 1.17 -3.55 6.65
N ALA A 84 0.90 -4.41 7.64
CA ALA A 84 -0.39 -4.39 8.33
C ALA A 84 -0.62 -3.10 9.12
N SER A 85 0.42 -2.54 9.74
CA SER A 85 0.35 -1.24 10.39
C SER A 85 0.09 -0.11 9.38
N ASP A 86 0.73 -0.16 8.22
CA ASP A 86 0.54 0.81 7.13
C ASP A 86 -0.92 0.81 6.63
N VAL A 87 -1.50 -0.37 6.41
CA VAL A 87 -2.93 -0.53 6.09
C VAL A 87 -3.81 0.08 7.18
N HIS A 88 -3.59 -0.27 8.44
CA HIS A 88 -4.38 0.22 9.57
C HIS A 88 -4.33 1.75 9.69
N GLN A 89 -3.14 2.33 9.55
CA GLN A 89 -2.95 3.77 9.60
C GLN A 89 -3.62 4.48 8.42
N ALA A 90 -3.51 3.92 7.21
CA ALA A 90 -4.15 4.47 6.02
C ALA A 90 -5.68 4.51 6.17
N ILE A 91 -6.30 3.43 6.66
CA ILE A 91 -7.74 3.42 6.94
C ILE A 91 -8.13 4.52 7.94
N SER A 92 -7.34 4.74 8.99
CA SER A 92 -7.60 5.83 9.93
C SER A 92 -7.55 7.22 9.29
N GLN A 93 -6.76 7.43 8.23
CA GLN A 93 -6.75 8.69 7.47
C GLN A 93 -7.98 8.79 6.57
N PHE A 94 -8.35 7.71 5.88
CA PHE A 94 -9.54 7.67 5.04
C PHE A 94 -10.82 7.87 5.85
N ASP A 95 -10.95 7.25 7.01
CA ASP A 95 -12.12 7.38 7.89
C ASP A 95 -12.41 8.83 8.29
N ALA A 96 -11.37 9.66 8.37
CA ALA A 96 -11.52 11.05 8.75
C ALA A 96 -12.12 11.93 7.63
N VAL A 97 -12.02 11.53 6.36
CA VAL A 97 -12.44 12.35 5.20
C VAL A 97 -13.41 11.65 4.25
N ASN A 98 -13.50 10.32 4.32
CA ASN A 98 -14.25 9.42 3.45
C ASN A 98 -14.84 8.26 4.26
N GLY A 99 -15.39 8.57 5.45
CA GLY A 99 -15.90 7.56 6.40
C GLY A 99 -17.02 6.69 5.82
N GLU A 100 -17.90 7.28 5.01
CA GLU A 100 -18.97 6.55 4.30
C GLU A 100 -18.46 5.80 3.05
N TRP A 101 -17.18 5.95 2.71
CA TRP A 101 -16.52 5.26 1.60
C TRP A 101 -17.26 5.47 0.26
N GLU A 102 -17.61 6.72 -0.03
CA GLU A 102 -18.36 7.12 -1.24
C GLU A 102 -17.48 7.15 -2.50
N VAL A 103 -16.17 7.35 -2.31
CA VAL A 103 -15.16 7.29 -3.37
C VAL A 103 -14.09 6.26 -3.01
N PRO A 104 -13.36 5.72 -4.00
CA PRO A 104 -12.29 4.79 -3.73
C PRO A 104 -11.20 5.34 -2.79
N ASN A 105 -10.63 4.44 -2.00
CA ASN A 105 -9.44 4.66 -1.19
C ASN A 105 -8.25 3.92 -1.80
N VAL A 106 -7.14 4.63 -2.02
CA VAL A 106 -5.94 4.09 -2.66
C VAL A 106 -4.76 4.18 -1.71
N LEU A 107 -4.11 3.04 -1.42
CA LEU A 107 -2.88 3.03 -0.63
C LEU A 107 -1.67 2.87 -1.56
N ALA A 108 -0.84 3.90 -1.61
CA ALA A 108 0.42 3.86 -2.36
C ALA A 108 1.59 3.52 -1.43
N LEU A 109 2.23 2.40 -1.70
CA LEU A 109 3.40 1.89 -0.98
C LEU A 109 4.64 2.16 -1.83
N VAL A 110 5.54 2.97 -1.30
CA VAL A 110 6.85 3.23 -1.91
C VAL A 110 7.88 2.35 -1.23
N ASN A 111 8.49 1.45 -2.00
CA ASN A 111 9.46 0.50 -1.51
C ASN A 111 10.88 0.90 -1.90
N HIS A 112 11.71 1.05 -0.86
CA HIS A 112 13.15 1.27 -0.95
C HIS A 112 13.95 0.07 -0.41
N ASP A 113 13.27 -0.98 0.08
CA ASP A 113 13.87 -2.16 0.70
C ASP A 113 13.86 -3.34 -0.29
N GLU A 114 15.04 -3.74 -0.79
CA GLU A 114 15.17 -4.84 -1.77
C GLU A 114 14.62 -6.18 -1.23
N MET A 115 14.64 -6.36 0.10
CA MET A 115 14.17 -7.57 0.76
C MET A 115 12.65 -7.60 0.95
N CYS A 116 11.96 -6.48 0.73
CA CYS A 116 10.50 -6.38 0.76
C CYS A 116 9.98 -6.41 -0.68
N GLY A 117 9.32 -7.48 -1.08
CA GLY A 117 8.75 -7.63 -2.40
C GLY A 117 7.25 -7.36 -2.44
N PHE A 118 6.72 -7.22 -3.66
CA PHE A 118 5.27 -7.18 -3.88
C PHE A 118 4.53 -8.42 -3.34
N ASN A 119 5.18 -9.58 -3.32
CA ASN A 119 4.61 -10.80 -2.73
C ASN A 119 4.35 -10.67 -1.22
N ASP A 120 5.06 -9.80 -0.51
CA ASP A 120 4.82 -9.53 0.90
C ASP A 120 3.52 -8.73 1.10
N VAL A 121 3.25 -7.77 0.22
CA VAL A 121 1.97 -7.05 0.19
C VAL A 121 0.83 -8.03 -0.06
N LEU A 122 1.01 -8.89 -1.07
CA LEU A 122 0.04 -9.91 -1.39
C LEU A 122 -0.24 -10.83 -0.20
N ALA A 123 0.81 -11.31 0.47
CA ALA A 123 0.72 -12.14 1.66
C ALA A 123 -0.04 -11.46 2.81
N VAL A 124 0.19 -10.16 3.05
CA VAL A 124 -0.56 -9.40 4.07
C VAL A 124 -2.02 -9.22 3.68
N VAL A 125 -2.31 -8.93 2.41
CA VAL A 125 -3.67 -8.66 1.96
C VAL A 125 -4.51 -9.94 1.94
N THR A 126 -4.00 -11.04 1.37
CA THR A 126 -4.78 -12.29 1.22
C THR A 126 -4.59 -13.27 2.37
N GLY A 127 -3.47 -13.18 3.09
CA GLY A 127 -3.08 -14.14 4.13
C GLY A 127 -2.44 -15.40 3.57
N ASN A 128 -2.08 -15.41 2.28
CA ASN A 128 -1.54 -16.57 1.59
C ASN A 128 -0.09 -16.34 1.16
N PHE A 129 0.73 -17.37 1.27
CA PHE A 129 2.00 -17.49 0.55
C PHE A 129 1.72 -18.12 -0.81
N TYR A 130 2.27 -17.54 -1.88
CA TYR A 130 2.13 -18.05 -3.24
C TYR A 130 3.45 -18.66 -3.68
N ALA A 131 3.46 -19.99 -3.79
CA ALA A 131 4.62 -20.75 -4.26
C ALA A 131 4.78 -20.62 -5.78
N GLU A 132 6.00 -20.87 -6.28
CA GLU A 132 6.32 -20.78 -7.72
C GLU A 132 5.47 -21.71 -8.59
N ASN A 133 4.97 -22.81 -8.03
CA ASN A 133 4.07 -23.75 -8.71
C ASN A 133 2.59 -23.30 -8.73
N GLY A 134 2.30 -22.07 -8.27
CA GLY A 134 0.95 -21.52 -8.19
C GLY A 134 0.16 -21.94 -6.94
N ALA A 135 0.73 -22.77 -6.06
CA ALA A 135 0.04 -23.18 -4.84
C ALA A 135 -0.06 -22.00 -3.84
N ALA A 136 -1.26 -21.78 -3.31
CA ALA A 136 -1.51 -20.81 -2.25
C ALA A 136 -1.59 -21.51 -0.88
N HIS A 137 -0.74 -21.10 0.07
CA HIS A 137 -0.68 -21.64 1.42
C HIS A 137 -1.11 -20.57 2.45
N PRO A 138 -2.15 -20.82 3.27
CA PRO A 138 -2.72 -19.81 4.17
C PRO A 138 -1.90 -19.54 5.45
N ILE A 139 -0.58 -19.40 5.32
CA ILE A 139 0.35 -19.31 6.45
C ILE A 139 0.48 -17.88 7.02
N TYR A 140 0.00 -16.86 6.29
CA TYR A 140 0.05 -15.45 6.71
C TYR A 140 -1.30 -14.90 7.19
N ARG A 141 -2.28 -15.78 7.43
CA ARG A 141 -3.61 -15.39 7.91
C ARG A 141 -3.57 -14.64 9.23
N GLN A 142 -2.57 -14.85 10.09
CA GLN A 142 -2.45 -14.11 11.35
C GLN A 142 -2.34 -12.59 11.14
N PHE A 143 -1.69 -12.14 10.06
CA PHE A 143 -1.61 -10.72 9.71
C PHE A 143 -2.88 -10.28 9.01
N SER A 144 -3.28 -11.03 7.99
CA SER A 144 -4.37 -10.68 7.08
C SER A 144 -5.76 -10.75 7.72
N HIS A 145 -5.98 -11.68 8.65
CA HIS A 145 -7.26 -11.89 9.36
C HIS A 145 -7.21 -11.39 10.82
N GLY A 146 -6.11 -10.78 11.22
CA GLY A 146 -5.95 -10.10 12.50
C GLY A 146 -6.49 -8.67 12.45
N ARG A 147 -5.67 -7.70 12.86
CA ARG A 147 -6.04 -6.28 12.98
C ARG A 147 -6.69 -5.70 11.72
N ILE A 148 -6.15 -6.04 10.55
CA ILE A 148 -6.54 -5.42 9.28
C ILE A 148 -7.64 -6.17 8.53
N ARG A 149 -8.29 -7.17 9.14
CA ARG A 149 -9.19 -8.10 8.45
C ARG A 149 -10.27 -7.41 7.63
N GLU A 150 -10.97 -6.46 8.25
CA GLU A 150 -12.02 -5.68 7.60
C GLU A 150 -11.45 -4.39 6.98
N GLU A 151 -10.40 -3.82 7.60
CA GLU A 151 -9.75 -2.59 7.14
C GLU A 151 -9.22 -2.69 5.71
N LYS A 152 -8.50 -3.77 5.38
CA LYS A 152 -7.92 -3.96 4.05
C LYS A 152 -8.97 -4.03 2.93
N ARG A 153 -10.22 -4.38 3.26
CA ARG A 153 -11.33 -4.46 2.29
C ARG A 153 -11.82 -3.09 1.86
N ARG A 154 -11.49 -2.05 2.63
CA ARG A 154 -11.83 -0.65 2.38
C ARG A 154 -10.70 0.11 1.68
N ILE A 155 -9.65 -0.60 1.27
CA ILE A 155 -8.66 -0.14 0.31
C ILE A 155 -9.05 -0.76 -1.03
N ASP A 156 -9.38 0.07 -2.00
CA ASP A 156 -9.85 -0.36 -3.32
C ASP A 156 -8.69 -0.72 -4.25
N LEU A 157 -7.55 -0.04 -4.07
CA LEU A 157 -6.33 -0.25 -4.84
C LEU A 157 -5.09 -0.05 -3.98
N PHE A 158 -4.17 -1.00 -4.08
CA PHE A 158 -2.79 -0.84 -3.63
C PHE A 158 -1.91 -0.53 -4.84
N ILE A 159 -1.15 0.56 -4.77
CA ILE A 159 -0.11 0.90 -5.73
C ILE A 159 1.23 0.55 -5.09
N TRP A 160 2.01 -0.30 -5.74
CA TRP A 160 3.36 -0.66 -5.31
C TRP A 160 4.39 -0.02 -6.23
N LEU A 161 5.14 0.96 -5.72
CA LEU A 161 6.23 1.62 -6.43
C LEU A 161 7.56 1.16 -5.85
N ASP A 162 8.32 0.40 -6.62
CA ASP A 162 9.54 -0.26 -6.16
C ASP A 162 10.76 0.35 -6.83
N ASP A 163 11.83 0.65 -6.09
CA ASP A 163 13.06 1.19 -6.68
C ASP A 163 13.81 0.17 -7.55
N TYR A 164 13.59 -1.12 -7.33
CA TYR A 164 14.33 -2.22 -7.95
C TYR A 164 13.50 -2.96 -9.01
N LYS A 165 12.17 -2.83 -8.97
CA LYS A 165 11.23 -3.57 -9.84
C LYS A 165 10.18 -2.64 -10.47
N PRO A 166 9.56 -3.05 -11.61
CA PRO A 166 8.46 -2.28 -12.17
C PRO A 166 7.29 -2.17 -11.20
N HIS A 167 6.52 -1.08 -11.30
CA HIS A 167 5.33 -0.89 -10.47
C HIS A 167 4.32 -2.04 -10.62
N ARG A 168 3.52 -2.23 -9.57
CA ARG A 168 2.41 -3.19 -9.53
C ARG A 168 1.17 -2.52 -8.98
N LEU A 169 0.01 -2.96 -9.46
CA LEU A 169 -1.31 -2.53 -9.01
C LEU A 169 -2.05 -3.77 -8.49
N LEU A 170 -2.65 -3.67 -7.31
CA LEU A 170 -3.47 -4.71 -6.72
C LEU A 170 -4.84 -4.16 -6.36
N PHE A 171 -5.85 -4.57 -7.11
CA PHE A 171 -7.25 -4.18 -6.89
C PHE A 171 -7.90 -5.14 -5.90
N SER A 172 -8.62 -4.62 -4.90
CA SER A 172 -9.31 -5.47 -3.92
C SER A 172 -10.65 -6.02 -4.44
N GLN A 173 -11.26 -5.33 -5.41
CA GLN A 173 -12.55 -5.68 -6.04
C GLN A 173 -13.71 -5.89 -5.05
N THR A 174 -13.61 -5.31 -3.86
CA THR A 174 -14.66 -5.39 -2.85
C THR A 174 -15.88 -4.54 -3.19
N ASN A 175 -15.71 -3.54 -4.07
CA ASN A 175 -16.76 -2.65 -4.56
C ASN A 175 -16.62 -2.48 -6.08
N GLU A 176 -17.61 -2.96 -6.84
CA GLU A 176 -17.62 -2.92 -8.31
C GLU A 176 -17.63 -1.48 -8.87
N GLY A 177 -18.35 -0.56 -8.21
CA GLY A 177 -18.41 0.84 -8.61
C GLY A 177 -17.06 1.53 -8.45
N HIS A 178 -16.37 1.26 -7.34
CA HIS A 178 -15.02 1.78 -7.12
C HIS A 178 -14.01 1.18 -8.10
N HIS A 179 -14.10 -0.13 -8.34
CA HIS A 179 -13.26 -0.82 -9.30
C HIS A 179 -13.39 -0.23 -10.72
N ALA A 180 -14.62 -0.06 -11.21
CA ALA A 180 -14.87 0.57 -12.51
C ALA A 180 -14.36 2.01 -12.57
N LYS A 181 -14.55 2.79 -11.49
CA LYS A 181 -14.07 4.16 -11.39
C LYS A 181 -12.54 4.24 -11.44
N LEU A 182 -11.85 3.34 -10.75
CA LEU A 182 -10.38 3.26 -10.76
C LEU A 182 -9.85 2.82 -12.12
N LEU A 183 -10.44 1.80 -12.76
CA LEU A 183 -10.08 1.41 -14.13
C LEU A 183 -10.14 2.60 -15.10
N ALA A 184 -11.28 3.31 -15.10
CA ALA A 184 -11.47 4.50 -15.93
C ALA A 184 -10.46 5.60 -15.58
N GLY A 185 -10.22 5.86 -14.29
CA GLY A 185 -9.29 6.87 -13.81
C GLY A 185 -7.83 6.60 -14.21
N PHE A 186 -7.42 5.33 -14.22
CA PHE A 186 -6.06 4.93 -14.63
C PHE A 186 -5.93 4.63 -16.13
N GLY A 187 -7.02 4.71 -16.90
CA GLY A 187 -7.03 4.37 -18.32
C GLY A 187 -6.72 2.90 -18.58
N LEU A 188 -7.14 2.01 -17.68
CA LEU A 188 -6.90 0.57 -17.75
C LEU A 188 -8.15 -0.17 -18.21
N LEU A 189 -7.96 -1.29 -18.91
CA LEU A 189 -8.99 -2.27 -19.20
C LEU A 189 -8.94 -3.40 -18.16
N GLN A 190 -10.06 -4.11 -17.99
CA GLN A 190 -10.11 -5.26 -17.09
C GLN A 190 -9.04 -6.31 -17.43
N ASP A 191 -8.78 -6.50 -18.72
CA ASP A 191 -7.81 -7.47 -19.24
C ASP A 191 -6.35 -7.08 -18.95
N ASP A 192 -6.10 -5.82 -18.57
CA ASP A 192 -4.76 -5.34 -18.17
C ASP A 192 -4.41 -5.73 -16.73
N ILE A 193 -5.37 -6.24 -15.95
CA ILE A 193 -5.18 -6.59 -14.54
C ILE A 193 -4.92 -8.10 -14.40
N THR A 194 -3.72 -8.44 -13.93
CA THR A 194 -3.44 -9.81 -13.47
C THR A 194 -4.13 -10.05 -12.13
N GLN A 195 -5.12 -10.94 -12.13
CA GLN A 195 -5.83 -11.39 -10.93
C GLN A 195 -4.97 -12.32 -10.10
N ILE A 196 -5.13 -12.26 -8.78
CA ILE A 196 -4.41 -13.14 -7.87
C ILE A 196 -5.32 -14.26 -7.32
N ASP A 197 -6.62 -14.19 -7.60
CA ASP A 197 -7.63 -15.18 -7.20
C ASP A 197 -8.31 -15.87 -8.41
N SER A 198 -7.57 -16.19 -9.47
CA SER A 198 -8.03 -17.09 -10.54
C SER A 198 -7.54 -18.52 -10.33
#